data_AF-A0A972IBP6-F1
#
_entry.id   AF-A0A972IBP6-F1
#
_cell.length_a   1.000
_cell.length_b   1.000
_cell.length_c   1.000
_cell.angle_alpha   90.00
_cell.angle_beta   90.00
_cell.angle_gamma   90.00
#
_symmetry.space_group_name_H-M   'P 1'
#
loop_
_entity.id
_entity.type
_entity.pdbx_description
1 polymer ?
#
loop_
_entity_poly.entity_id
_entity_poly.type
_entity_poly.pdbx_seq_one_letter_code
_entity_poly.pdbx_strand_id
1 'polypeptide(L)'
;FRTALRALGPGAISKVYVGRWGQDIDVPEEGKLDVSSIEETTIRARVLRVGGKTKPKIMLESPSESSPFTLDATEAVARDIAHHLFEDVDIEARVSRANDGKIKAGSVISFLSMDSTVDPVSAWQAWFRAATDGYWDDVHDVERELSRDD
;
A
#
# COMPACT_ATOMS: atom_id res chain seq x y z
N PHE A 1 -14.90 11.99 -24.37
CA PHE A 1 -15.17 12.83 -23.18
C PHE A 1 -14.01 13.78 -22.86
N ARG A 2 -12.78 13.30 -22.66
CA ARG A 2 -11.61 14.14 -22.34
C ARG A 2 -11.32 15.29 -23.33
N THR A 3 -11.57 15.08 -24.63
CA THR A 3 -11.35 16.11 -25.65
C THR A 3 -12.44 17.20 -25.67
N ALA A 4 -13.67 16.87 -25.25
CA ALA A 4 -14.79 17.82 -25.26
C ALA A 4 -14.75 18.82 -24.10
N LEU A 5 -14.17 18.43 -22.96
CA LEU A 5 -14.04 19.29 -21.78
C LEU A 5 -13.02 20.42 -21.96
N ARG A 6 -12.00 20.25 -22.81
CA ARG A 6 -10.97 21.27 -23.08
C ARG A 6 -11.46 22.46 -23.91
N ALA A 7 -12.62 22.35 -24.55
CA ALA A 7 -13.17 23.43 -25.36
C ALA A 7 -13.99 24.44 -24.53
N LEU A 8 -14.27 24.13 -23.26
CA LEU A 8 -15.05 24.97 -22.37
C LEU A 8 -14.10 25.77 -21.49
N GLY A 9 -14.12 27.10 -21.66
CA GLY A 9 -13.27 28.01 -20.89
C GLY A 9 -13.51 27.91 -19.37
N PRO A 10 -12.58 28.44 -18.56
CA PRO A 10 -12.65 28.36 -17.10
C PRO A 10 -13.95 28.98 -16.55
N GLY A 11 -14.58 28.31 -15.58
CA GLY A 11 -15.84 28.74 -14.95
C GLY A 11 -17.11 28.34 -15.70
N ALA A 12 -17.02 27.54 -16.76
CA ALA A 12 -18.20 27.03 -17.46
C ALA A 12 -18.92 25.94 -16.64
N ILE A 13 -20.24 26.05 -16.49
CA ILE A 13 -21.08 24.96 -15.99
C ILE A 13 -21.52 24.14 -17.20
N SER A 14 -21.16 22.86 -17.25
CA SER A 14 -21.52 21.98 -18.36
C SER A 14 -22.64 21.04 -17.97
N LYS A 15 -23.73 21.07 -18.75
CA LYS A 15 -24.86 20.14 -18.60
C LYS A 15 -24.59 18.86 -19.37
N VAL A 16 -24.35 17.76 -18.66
CA VAL A 16 -24.20 16.44 -19.28
C VAL A 16 -25.52 15.71 -19.25
N TYR A 17 -25.97 15.26 -20.43
CA TYR A 17 -27.16 14.42 -20.58
C TYR A 17 -26.78 12.97 -20.91
N VAL A 18 -27.32 12.02 -20.16
CA VAL A 18 -27.30 10.59 -20.49
C VAL A 18 -28.75 10.11 -20.60
N GLY A 19 -29.25 10.01 -21.82
CA GLY A 19 -30.68 9.78 -22.07
C GLY A 19 -31.53 10.92 -21.50
N ARG A 20 -32.49 10.59 -20.62
CA ARG A 20 -33.37 11.58 -19.96
C ARG A 20 -32.77 12.25 -18.71
N TRP A 21 -31.57 11.86 -18.31
CA TRP A 21 -30.95 12.32 -17.07
C TRP A 21 -29.93 13.41 -17.39
N GLY A 22 -30.14 14.62 -16.85
CA GLY A 22 -29.21 15.74 -16.97
C GLY A 22 -28.63 16.09 -15.60
N GLN A 23 -27.32 16.33 -15.54
CA GLN A 23 -26.65 16.82 -14.33
C GLN A 23 -25.70 17.97 -14.69
N ASP A 24 -25.74 19.02 -13.88
CA ASP A 24 -24.82 20.15 -13.95
C ASP A 24 -23.48 19.71 -13.35
N ILE A 25 -22.41 19.83 -14.13
CA ILE A 25 -21.05 19.56 -13.68
C ILE A 25 -20.27 20.86 -13.80
N ASP A 26 -19.76 21.35 -12.67
CA ASP A 26 -18.80 22.45 -12.64
C ASP A 26 -17.52 22.00 -13.37
N VAL A 27 -17.10 22.76 -14.38
CA VAL A 27 -15.80 22.56 -15.02
C VAL A 27 -14.76 23.23 -14.12
N PRO A 28 -13.87 22.46 -13.47
CA PRO A 28 -12.84 23.04 -12.60
C PRO A 28 -11.92 23.96 -13.42
N GLU A 29 -11.54 25.10 -12.84
CA GLU A 29 -10.60 26.04 -13.46
C GLU A 29 -9.30 25.32 -13.89
N GLU A 30 -8.84 25.62 -15.11
CA GLU A 30 -7.56 25.16 -15.62
C GLU A 30 -6.45 25.59 -14.65
N GLY A 31 -5.84 24.61 -13.98
CA GLY A 31 -4.78 24.82 -12.99
C GLY A 31 -4.94 24.05 -11.68
N LYS A 32 -6.11 23.44 -11.41
CA LYS A 32 -6.33 22.56 -10.25
C LYS A 32 -6.86 21.18 -10.62
N LEU A 33 -6.38 20.63 -11.72
CA LEU A 33 -6.46 19.18 -11.89
C LEU A 33 -5.33 18.59 -11.05
N ASP A 34 -5.62 18.20 -9.80
CA ASP A 34 -4.76 17.31 -9.01
C ASP A 34 -4.80 15.94 -9.71
N VAL A 35 -4.14 15.85 -10.87
CA VAL A 35 -3.97 14.60 -11.61
C VAL A 35 -2.87 13.84 -10.88
N SER A 36 -3.19 13.28 -9.72
CA SER A 36 -2.35 12.25 -9.15
C SER A 36 -2.38 11.08 -10.13
N SER A 37 -1.40 11.02 -11.03
CA SER A 37 -1.27 9.90 -11.96
C SER A 37 -1.04 8.66 -11.11
N ILE A 38 -1.98 7.72 -11.18
CA ILE A 38 -1.79 6.39 -10.62
C ILE A 38 -0.88 5.65 -11.58
N GLU A 39 0.27 5.20 -11.09
CA GLU A 39 1.24 4.41 -11.82
C GLU A 39 1.37 3.03 -11.19
N GLU A 40 1.56 2.01 -12.03
CA GLU A 40 2.01 0.69 -11.59
C GLU A 40 3.53 0.65 -11.70
N THR A 41 4.20 0.24 -10.63
CA THR A 41 5.66 0.25 -10.55
C THR A 41 6.16 -0.87 -9.66
N THR A 42 7.43 -1.24 -9.86
CA THR A 42 8.15 -2.19 -9.01
C THR A 42 9.18 -1.44 -8.20
N ILE A 43 9.11 -1.56 -6.87
CA ILE A 43 10.00 -0.86 -5.93
C ILE A 43 10.68 -1.90 -5.05
N ARG A 44 12.01 -1.91 -5.07
CA ARG A 44 12.79 -2.65 -4.07
C ARG A 44 12.71 -1.94 -2.74
N ALA A 45 12.20 -2.60 -1.72
CA ALA A 45 12.00 -1.99 -0.41
C ALA A 45 12.19 -3.00 0.72
N ARG A 46 12.65 -2.48 1.86
CA ARG A 46 12.70 -3.19 3.13
C ARG A 46 11.36 -3.11 3.84
N VAL A 47 10.84 -4.24 4.31
CA VAL A 47 9.58 -4.28 5.07
C VAL A 47 9.84 -3.86 6.52
N LEU A 48 9.29 -2.73 6.96
CA LEU A 48 9.52 -2.24 8.32
C LEU A 48 8.39 -2.61 9.29
N ARG A 49 7.15 -2.65 8.79
CA ARG A 49 5.98 -2.94 9.61
C ARG A 49 4.84 -3.43 8.75
N VAL A 50 4.09 -4.40 9.27
CA VAL A 50 2.80 -4.80 8.73
C VAL A 50 1.73 -4.65 9.80
N GLY A 51 0.57 -4.09 9.45
CA GLY A 51 -0.58 -4.02 10.33
C GLY A 51 -1.54 -2.90 9.98
N GLY A 52 -2.52 -2.64 10.85
CA GLY A 52 -3.51 -1.60 10.64
C GLY A 52 -4.85 -2.02 11.24
N LYS A 53 -5.46 -1.12 12.01
CA LYS A 53 -6.65 -1.46 12.82
C LYS A 53 -7.91 -1.72 11.99
N THR A 54 -8.04 -1.04 10.86
CA THR A 54 -9.24 -1.09 9.99
C THR A 54 -8.97 -1.66 8.61
N LYS A 55 -7.76 -1.46 8.07
CA LYS A 55 -7.30 -2.04 6.81
C LYS A 55 -5.81 -2.39 6.94
N PRO A 56 -5.35 -3.50 6.36
CA PRO A 56 -3.94 -3.84 6.35
C PRO A 56 -3.11 -2.78 5.62
N LYS A 57 -1.99 -2.40 6.23
CA LYS A 57 -1.00 -1.47 5.71
C LYS A 57 0.39 -2.05 5.88
N ILE A 58 1.27 -1.71 4.96
CA ILE A 58 2.67 -2.13 4.96
C ILE A 58 3.52 -0.86 4.93
N MET A 59 4.38 -0.70 5.93
CA MET A 59 5.38 0.35 5.99
C MET A 59 6.67 -0.16 5.38
N LEU A 60 7.18 0.59 4.41
CA LEU A 60 8.30 0.22 3.56
C LEU A 60 9.35 1.33 3.60
N GLU A 61 10.61 0.95 3.47
CA GLU A 61 11.72 1.87 3.23
C GLU A 61 12.44 1.43 1.96
N SER A 62 12.75 2.38 1.07
CA SER A 62 13.44 2.08 -0.18
C SER A 62 14.56 3.10 -0.41
N PRO A 63 15.73 2.69 -0.91
CA PRO A 63 16.76 3.62 -1.37
C PRO A 63 16.28 4.57 -2.49
N SER A 64 15.24 4.19 -3.25
CA SER A 64 14.68 5.05 -4.30
C SER A 64 13.70 6.11 -3.78
N GLU A 65 13.33 6.05 -2.50
CA GLU A 65 12.37 6.98 -1.89
C GLU A 65 13.04 7.75 -0.74
N SER A 66 12.78 9.05 -0.65
CA SER A 66 13.47 9.93 0.32
C SER A 66 13.14 9.66 1.81
N SER A 67 12.09 8.89 2.07
CA SER A 67 11.59 8.60 3.41
C SER A 67 10.76 7.32 3.39
N PRO A 68 10.60 6.63 4.53
CA PRO A 68 9.66 5.53 4.65
C PRO A 68 8.25 5.93 4.21
N PHE A 69 7.56 5.01 3.55
CA PHE A 69 6.21 5.22 3.02
C PHE A 69 5.31 4.05 3.42
N THR A 70 4.00 4.24 3.29
CA THR A 70 3.00 3.23 3.66
C THR A 70 2.06 2.98 2.52
N LEU A 71 1.87 1.70 2.18
CA LEU A 71 0.93 1.25 1.17
C LEU A 71 -0.20 0.44 1.83
N ASP A 72 -1.39 0.55 1.27
CA ASP A 72 -2.51 -0.32 1.63
C ASP A 72 -2.27 -1.72 1.05
N ALA A 73 -2.78 -2.75 1.73
CA ALA A 73 -2.66 -4.13 1.27
C ALA A 73 -3.95 -4.91 1.51
N THR A 74 -4.11 -6.01 0.76
CA THR A 74 -5.11 -7.03 1.11
C THR A 74 -4.63 -7.82 2.32
N GLU A 75 -5.55 -8.49 3.00
CA GLU A 75 -5.19 -9.33 4.14
C GLU A 75 -4.24 -10.46 3.76
N ALA A 76 -4.44 -11.07 2.58
CA ALA A 76 -3.56 -12.11 2.06
C ALA A 76 -2.12 -11.59 1.86
N VAL A 77 -1.97 -10.47 1.14
CA VAL A 77 -0.66 -9.86 0.91
C VAL A 77 0.00 -9.44 2.22
N ALA A 78 -0.77 -8.86 3.15
CA ALA A 78 -0.25 -8.46 4.45
C ALA A 78 0.20 -9.67 5.29
N ARG A 79 -0.55 -10.77 5.26
CA ARG A 79 -0.19 -12.01 5.95
C ARG A 79 1.11 -12.58 5.39
N ASP A 80 1.20 -12.69 4.08
CA ASP A 80 2.34 -13.29 3.40
C ASP A 80 3.61 -12.44 3.56
N ILE A 81 3.48 -11.11 3.43
CA ILE A 81 4.64 -10.21 3.55
C ILE A 81 5.09 -10.00 5.00
N ALA A 82 4.24 -10.29 6.00
CA ALA A 82 4.64 -10.19 7.41
C ALA A 82 5.76 -11.18 7.76
N HIS A 83 5.90 -12.27 7.01
CA HIS A 83 7.00 -13.21 7.15
C HIS A 83 8.35 -12.63 6.71
N HIS A 84 8.35 -11.51 5.98
CA HIS A 84 9.54 -10.83 5.45
C HIS A 84 9.83 -9.52 6.19
N LEU A 85 9.38 -9.40 7.45
CA LEU A 85 9.69 -8.25 8.29
C LEU A 85 11.21 -8.07 8.42
N PHE A 86 11.66 -6.86 8.17
CA PHE A 86 13.05 -6.43 8.14
C PHE A 86 13.90 -7.04 7.00
N GLU A 87 13.27 -7.68 6.02
CA GLU A 87 13.92 -8.18 4.80
C GLU A 87 13.65 -7.26 3.61
N ASP A 88 14.52 -7.36 2.60
CA ASP A 88 14.33 -6.68 1.33
C ASP A 88 13.45 -7.52 0.40
N VAL A 89 12.47 -6.87 -0.23
CA VAL A 89 11.52 -7.46 -1.17
C VAL A 89 11.38 -6.55 -2.40
N ASP A 90 11.05 -7.13 -3.55
CA ASP A 90 10.58 -6.36 -4.70
C ASP A 90 9.06 -6.28 -4.63
N ILE A 91 8.53 -5.07 -4.43
CA ILE A 91 7.10 -4.78 -4.32
C ILE A 91 6.56 -4.35 -5.68
N GLU A 92 5.52 -5.02 -6.17
CA GLU A 92 4.67 -4.49 -7.24
C GLU A 92 3.52 -3.68 -6.62
N ALA A 93 3.43 -2.39 -6.94
CA ALA A 93 2.44 -1.50 -6.35
C ALA A 93 1.80 -0.56 -7.36
N ARG A 94 0.54 -0.21 -7.08
CA ARG A 94 -0.12 0.97 -7.64
C ARG A 94 0.13 2.13 -6.72
N VAL A 95 0.83 3.16 -7.18
CA VAL A 95 1.14 4.35 -6.37
C VAL A 95 0.62 5.60 -7.05
N SER A 96 0.25 6.58 -6.25
CA SER A 96 0.02 7.95 -6.69
C SER A 96 1.08 8.84 -6.06
N ARG A 97 1.69 9.69 -6.87
CA ARG A 97 2.73 10.62 -6.42
C ARG A 97 2.14 12.01 -6.21
N ALA A 98 2.69 12.73 -5.23
CA ALA A 98 2.44 14.15 -5.04
C ALA A 98 3.29 14.98 -6.03
N ASN A 99 3.05 16.29 -6.08
CA ASN A 99 3.77 17.21 -6.98
C ASN A 99 5.28 17.29 -6.69
N ASP A 100 5.72 16.85 -5.51
CA ASP A 100 7.13 16.73 -5.12
C ASP A 100 7.76 15.38 -5.54
N GLY A 101 7.02 14.54 -6.25
CA GLY A 101 7.46 13.23 -6.72
C GLY A 101 7.38 12.11 -5.67
N LYS A 102 6.98 12.40 -4.42
CA LYS A 102 6.91 11.38 -3.37
C LYS A 102 5.63 10.56 -3.46
N ILE A 103 5.69 9.31 -3.00
CA ILE A 103 4.51 8.45 -2.86
C ILE A 103 3.55 9.08 -1.84
N LYS A 104 2.37 9.48 -2.31
CA LYS A 104 1.29 10.06 -1.49
C LYS A 104 0.36 8.97 -0.97
N ALA A 105 0.02 8.02 -1.83
CA ALA A 105 -0.83 6.88 -1.51
C ALA A 105 -0.54 5.73 -2.47
N GLY A 106 -0.99 4.53 -2.12
CA GLY A 106 -0.92 3.40 -3.03
C GLY A 106 -1.34 2.10 -2.38
N SER A 107 -1.35 1.04 -3.17
CA SER A 107 -1.68 -0.32 -2.74
C SER A 107 -0.70 -1.33 -3.32
N VAL A 108 -0.30 -2.29 -2.51
CA VAL A 108 0.49 -3.43 -2.96
C VAL A 108 -0.38 -4.37 -3.79
N ILE A 109 0.12 -4.76 -4.96
CA ILE A 109 -0.48 -5.77 -5.84
C ILE A 109 0.09 -7.13 -5.47
N SER A 110 1.42 -7.24 -5.50
CA SER A 110 2.17 -8.47 -5.25
C SER A 110 3.56 -8.14 -4.71
N PHE A 111 4.28 -9.15 -4.22
CA PHE A 111 5.69 -9.00 -3.85
C PHE A 111 6.48 -10.27 -4.17
N LEU A 112 7.79 -10.10 -4.33
CA LEU A 112 8.76 -11.18 -4.47
C LEU A 112 9.84 -11.02 -3.39
N SER A 113 10.05 -12.07 -2.60
CA SER A 113 11.17 -12.11 -1.66
C SER A 113 12.50 -12.26 -2.40
N MET A 114 13.53 -11.56 -1.92
CA MET A 114 14.90 -11.69 -2.43
C MET A 114 15.53 -13.03 -2.03
N ASP A 115 15.16 -13.56 -0.87
CA ASP A 115 15.75 -14.73 -0.24
C ASP A 115 14.73 -15.86 -0.20
N SER A 116 14.50 -16.51 -1.35
CA SER A 116 13.58 -17.65 -1.48
C SER A 116 14.08 -18.94 -0.79
N THR A 117 14.77 -18.85 0.35
CA THR A 117 15.29 -20.01 1.12
C THR A 117 14.89 -20.02 2.60
N VAL A 118 14.23 -18.97 3.11
CA VAL A 118 13.87 -18.90 4.54
C VAL A 118 12.43 -19.35 4.73
N ASP A 119 12.25 -20.39 5.55
CA ASP A 119 10.94 -20.90 5.95
C ASP A 119 10.14 -19.81 6.72
N PRO A 120 8.93 -19.42 6.28
CA PRO A 120 8.13 -18.33 6.85
C PRO A 120 7.83 -18.46 8.35
N VAL A 121 7.78 -19.69 8.87
CA VAL A 121 7.56 -19.97 10.31
C VAL A 121 8.80 -19.59 11.12
N SER A 122 9.98 -19.83 10.56
CA SER A 122 11.27 -19.57 11.20
C SER A 122 11.53 -18.06 11.40
N ALA A 123 11.12 -17.23 10.44
CA ALA A 123 11.25 -15.77 10.52
C ALA A 123 10.39 -15.17 11.64
N TRP A 124 9.15 -15.67 11.78
CA TRP A 124 8.21 -15.22 12.81
C TRP A 124 8.69 -15.61 14.22
N GLN A 125 9.21 -16.84 14.37
CA GLN A 125 9.80 -17.29 15.64
C GLN A 125 11.04 -16.47 16.02
N ALA A 126 11.91 -16.15 15.04
CA ALA A 126 13.08 -15.32 15.27
C ALA A 126 12.70 -13.91 15.75
N TRP A 127 11.67 -13.30 15.14
CA TRP A 127 11.17 -12.00 15.59
C TRP A 127 10.59 -12.04 17.00
N PHE A 128 9.74 -13.02 17.31
CA PHE A 128 9.14 -13.16 18.65
C PHE A 128 10.20 -13.34 19.74
N ARG A 129 11.23 -14.16 19.48
CA ARG A 129 12.35 -14.34 20.40
C ARG A 129 13.13 -13.04 20.63
N ALA A 130 13.43 -12.30 19.57
CA ALA A 130 14.14 -11.03 19.65
C ALA A 130 13.33 -9.93 20.35
N ALA A 131 12.02 -9.85 20.12
CA ALA A 131 11.15 -8.84 20.69
C ALA A 131 10.86 -9.05 22.20
N THR A 132 11.04 -10.26 22.69
CA THR A 132 10.68 -10.64 24.07
C THR A 132 11.87 -10.91 24.99
N ASP A 133 13.10 -10.69 24.52
CA ASP A 133 14.34 -10.94 25.26
C ASP A 133 14.40 -12.36 25.87
N GLY A 134 13.93 -13.35 25.10
CA GLY A 134 13.91 -14.76 25.54
C GLY A 134 12.82 -15.14 26.54
N TYR A 135 11.91 -14.24 26.93
CA TYR A 135 10.86 -14.53 27.91
C TYR A 135 9.89 -15.65 27.49
N TRP A 136 9.74 -15.88 26.18
CA TRP A 136 8.81 -16.86 25.61
C TRP A 136 9.50 -18.08 24.98
N ASP A 137 10.78 -18.33 25.28
CA ASP A 137 11.51 -19.47 24.72
C ASP A 137 10.88 -20.83 25.05
N ASP A 138 10.09 -20.90 26.13
CA ASP A 138 9.34 -22.09 26.57
C ASP A 138 7.96 -22.27 25.90
N VAL A 139 7.50 -21.29 25.10
CA VAL A 139 6.22 -21.38 24.39
C VAL A 139 6.45 -21.92 22.99
N HIS A 140 6.34 -23.23 22.88
CA HIS A 140 6.59 -23.99 21.65
C HIS A 140 5.48 -23.89 20.60
N ASP A 141 4.30 -23.37 20.96
CA ASP A 141 3.14 -23.29 20.06
C ASP A 141 2.36 -21.98 20.28
N VAL A 142 2.80 -20.93 19.58
CA VAL A 142 2.21 -19.58 19.66
C VAL A 142 0.79 -19.56 19.07
N GLU A 143 0.45 -20.44 18.11
CA GLU A 143 -0.89 -20.51 17.52
C GLU A 143 -1.92 -21.11 18.48
N ARG A 144 -1.51 -22.09 19.29
CA ARG A 144 -2.36 -22.65 20.35
C ARG A 144 -2.64 -21.64 21.48
N GLU A 145 -1.66 -20.81 21.83
CA GLU A 145 -1.83 -19.77 22.87
C GLU A 145 -2.59 -18.53 22.37
N LEU A 146 -2.60 -18.27 21.06
CA LEU A 146 -3.41 -17.23 20.42
C LEU A 146 -4.83 -17.69 20.07
N SER A 147 -5.10 -19.00 20.16
CA SER A 147 -6.45 -19.55 20.08
C SER A 147 -7.23 -19.15 21.34
N ARG A 148 -8.01 -18.08 21.22
CA ARG A 148 -9.09 -17.78 22.15
C ARG A 148 -10.09 -18.93 22.11
N ASP A 149 -10.19 -19.68 23.21
CA ASP A 149 -11.41 -20.42 23.51
C ASP A 149 -12.57 -19.41 23.59
N ASP A 150 -13.57 -19.64 22.72
CA ASP A 150 -14.90 -19.01 22.56
C ASP A 150 -15.03 -17.50 22.27
#